data_AF-A0A812YFU7-F1
#
_entry.id   AF-A0A812YFU7-F1
#
_cell.length_a   1.000
_cell.length_b   1.000
_cell.length_c   1.000
_cell.angle_alpha   90.00
_cell.angle_beta   90.00
_cell.angle_gamma   90.00
#
_symmetry.space_group_name_H-M   'P 1'
#
loop_
_entity.id
_entity.type
_entity.pdbx_description
1 polymer ?
#
loop_
_entity_poly.entity_id
_entity_poly.type
_entity_poly.pdbx_seq_one_letter_code
_entity_poly.pdbx_strand_id
1 'polypeptide(L)'
;QFGTLHGNETLYPAALAEMSRVLRPGGLAVLLTSQENREVMQAALSANALGQVWSTEHRRSFRLFVKTDACIYLLRRTAAPPARHAEAVEGTRTALAELRAAGPAPRARGGYRFAGSA
;
A
#
# COMPACT_ATOMS: atom_id res chain seq x y z
N GLN A 1 -17.62 13.76 -7.70
CA GLN A 1 -17.47 12.63 -6.75
C GLN A 1 -15.98 12.37 -6.60
N PHE A 2 -15.40 12.51 -5.41
CA PHE A 2 -13.97 12.29 -5.17
C PHE A 2 -13.74 10.86 -4.64
N GLY A 3 -12.57 10.28 -4.91
CA GLY A 3 -12.17 8.97 -4.35
C GLY A 3 -12.65 7.74 -5.12
N THR A 4 -12.74 7.80 -6.46
CA THR A 4 -12.96 6.59 -7.27
C THR A 4 -11.74 5.67 -7.22
N LEU A 5 -11.95 4.36 -7.37
CA LEU A 5 -10.86 3.38 -7.41
C LEU A 5 -9.83 3.72 -8.51
N HIS A 6 -10.29 4.12 -9.68
CA HIS A 6 -9.42 4.51 -10.79
C HIS A 6 -8.64 5.81 -10.49
N GLY A 7 -9.28 6.80 -9.88
CA GLY A 7 -8.57 8.02 -9.45
C GLY A 7 -7.48 7.72 -8.41
N ASN A 8 -7.69 6.71 -7.57
CA ASN A 8 -6.73 6.30 -6.55
C ASN A 8 -5.44 5.69 -7.14
N GLU A 9 -5.48 5.16 -8.38
CA GLU A 9 -4.29 4.66 -9.09
C GLU A 9 -3.24 5.76 -9.31
N THR A 10 -3.66 7.01 -9.39
CA THR A 10 -2.75 8.17 -9.47
C THR A 10 -2.55 8.83 -8.10
N LEU A 11 -3.62 8.98 -7.31
CA LEU A 11 -3.57 9.69 -6.03
C LEU A 11 -2.63 9.03 -5.02
N TYR A 12 -2.68 7.70 -4.88
CA TYR A 12 -1.93 7.00 -3.85
C TYR A 12 -0.41 7.06 -4.06
N PRO A 13 0.13 6.73 -5.24
CA PRO A 13 1.56 6.88 -5.47
C PRO A 13 2.02 8.34 -5.38
N ALA A 14 1.23 9.29 -5.86
CA ALA A 14 1.50 10.72 -5.71
C ALA A 14 1.60 11.15 -4.24
N ALA A 15 0.63 10.74 -3.42
CA ALA A 15 0.60 11.07 -2.00
C ALA A 15 1.77 10.41 -1.25
N LEU A 16 2.08 9.13 -1.53
CA LEU A 16 3.21 8.43 -0.93
C LEU A 16 4.55 9.06 -1.31
N ALA A 17 4.71 9.51 -2.55
CA ALA A 17 5.91 10.23 -2.98
C ALA A 17 6.07 11.54 -2.19
N GLU A 18 5.00 12.32 -2.08
CA GLU A 18 5.04 13.61 -1.38
C GLU A 18 5.24 13.45 0.13
N MET A 19 4.57 12.48 0.76
CA MET A 19 4.81 12.13 2.16
C MET A 19 6.28 11.77 2.40
N SER A 20 6.91 11.06 1.45
CA SER A 20 8.31 10.64 1.58
C SER A 20 9.31 11.78 1.41
N ARG A 21 8.90 12.84 0.71
CA ARG A 21 9.66 14.08 0.53
C ARG A 21 9.64 14.93 1.79
N VAL A 22 8.52 14.94 2.51
CA VAL A 22 8.33 15.74 3.73
C VAL A 22 8.87 15.03 4.98
N LEU A 23 8.71 13.71 5.06
CA LEU A 23 9.15 12.94 6.22
C LEU A 23 10.66 12.68 6.18
N ARG A 24 11.30 12.83 7.33
CA ARG A 24 12.72 12.47 7.53
C ARG A 24 12.89 10.95 7.48
N PRO A 25 14.07 10.43 7.11
CA PRO A 25 14.41 9.02 7.27
C PRO A 25 14.11 8.52 8.70
N GLY A 26 13.51 7.35 8.81
CA GLY A 26 13.00 6.78 10.07
C GLY A 26 11.63 7.29 10.50
N GLY A 27 11.09 8.33 9.86
CA GLY A 27 9.75 8.86 10.10
C GLY A 27 8.65 7.86 9.76
N LEU A 28 7.51 7.98 10.44
CA LEU A 28 6.38 7.05 10.30
C LEU A 28 5.21 7.73 9.59
N ALA A 29 4.54 6.97 8.73
CA ALA A 29 3.26 7.32 8.14
C ALA A 29 2.24 6.23 8.46
N VAL A 30 1.06 6.65 8.92
CA VAL A 30 -0.08 5.75 9.15
C VAL A 30 -1.16 6.10 8.14
N LEU A 31 -1.52 5.13 7.30
CA LEU A 31 -2.52 5.29 6.25
C LEU A 31 -3.71 4.39 6.52
N LEU A 32 -4.91 4.96 6.48
CA LEU A 32 -6.18 4.24 6.53
C LEU A 32 -6.86 4.36 5.16
N THR A 33 -7.21 3.22 4.56
CA THR A 33 -7.92 3.17 3.27
C THR A 33 -8.93 2.02 3.26
N SER A 34 -9.92 2.08 2.36
CA SER A 34 -10.74 0.91 2.01
C SER A 34 -9.87 -0.26 1.52
N GLN A 35 -10.29 -1.48 1.84
CA GLN A 35 -9.68 -2.71 1.35
C GLN A 35 -9.80 -2.87 -0.17
N GLU A 36 -10.73 -2.18 -0.81
CA GLU A 36 -10.85 -2.14 -2.27
C GLU A 36 -9.61 -1.54 -2.95
N ASN A 37 -8.90 -0.63 -2.28
CA ASN A 37 -7.66 -0.06 -2.80
C ASN A 37 -6.41 -0.91 -2.52
N ARG A 38 -6.59 -2.16 -2.07
CA ARG A 38 -5.46 -3.02 -1.68
C ARG A 38 -4.49 -3.26 -2.83
N GLU A 39 -4.98 -3.50 -4.04
CA GLU A 39 -4.12 -3.76 -5.20
C GLU A 39 -3.30 -2.53 -5.57
N VAL A 40 -3.93 -1.35 -5.55
CA VAL A 40 -3.25 -0.08 -5.82
C VAL A 40 -2.17 0.20 -4.77
N MET A 41 -2.49 0.04 -3.48
CA MET A 41 -1.51 0.19 -2.40
C MET A 41 -0.38 -0.83 -2.50
N GLN A 42 -0.70 -2.09 -2.83
CA GLN A 42 0.31 -3.13 -3.00
C GLN A 42 1.23 -2.80 -4.16
N ALA A 43 0.68 -2.45 -5.33
CA ALA A 43 1.45 -2.04 -6.50
C ALA A 43 2.35 -0.82 -6.19
N ALA A 44 1.82 0.18 -5.49
CA ALA A 44 2.58 1.37 -5.14
C ALA A 44 3.75 1.05 -4.20
N LEU A 45 3.52 0.19 -3.20
CA LEU A 45 4.55 -0.19 -2.23
C LEU A 45 5.54 -1.22 -2.77
N SER A 46 5.21 -1.93 -3.85
CA SER A 46 6.14 -2.85 -4.54
C SER A 46 6.89 -2.22 -5.72
N ALA A 47 6.40 -1.08 -6.25
CA ALA A 47 7.04 -0.40 -7.36
C ALA A 47 8.45 0.09 -6.98
N ASN A 48 9.44 -0.08 -7.86
CA ASN A 48 10.86 0.21 -7.56
C ASN A 48 11.09 1.61 -6.94
N ALA A 49 10.40 2.64 -7.43
CA ALA A 49 10.58 4.01 -6.92
C ALA A 49 10.10 4.17 -5.47
N LEU A 50 8.94 3.61 -5.11
CA LEU A 50 8.33 3.79 -3.78
C LEU A 50 8.67 2.65 -2.81
N GLY A 51 8.88 1.43 -3.30
CA GLY A 51 9.23 0.26 -2.48
C GLY A 51 10.63 0.35 -1.87
N GLN A 52 11.54 1.13 -2.46
CA GLN A 52 12.83 1.45 -1.82
C GLN A 52 12.69 2.54 -0.74
N VAL A 53 11.69 3.40 -0.88
CA VAL A 53 11.46 4.59 -0.05
C VAL A 53 10.67 4.26 1.21
N TRP A 54 9.78 3.29 1.13
CA TRP A 54 8.87 2.89 2.20
C TRP A 54 9.09 1.44 2.61
N SER A 55 9.33 1.22 3.90
CA SER A 55 9.22 -0.10 4.52
C SER A 55 7.84 -0.26 5.13
N THR A 56 7.11 -1.31 4.77
CA THR A 56 5.82 -1.63 5.39
C THR A 56 6.05 -2.44 6.65
N GLU A 57 5.89 -1.82 7.81
CA GLU A 57 6.09 -2.51 9.10
C GLU A 57 4.87 -3.38 9.44
N HIS A 58 3.68 -2.79 9.31
CA HIS A 58 2.44 -3.46 9.66
C HIS A 58 1.34 -3.15 8.66
N ARG A 59 0.52 -4.18 8.41
CA ARG A 59 -0.74 -4.07 7.68
C ARG A 59 -1.81 -4.83 8.43
N ARG A 60 -2.93 -4.18 8.74
CA ARG A 60 -4.08 -4.80 9.39
C ARG A 60 -5.35 -4.46 8.65
N SER A 61 -6.13 -5.47 8.29
CA SER A 61 -7.49 -5.30 7.80
C SER A 61 -8.48 -5.45 8.94
N PHE A 62 -9.52 -4.65 8.94
CA PHE A 62 -10.57 -4.66 9.96
C PHE A 62 -11.85 -4.05 9.39
N ARG A 63 -12.97 -4.34 10.02
CA ARG A 63 -14.28 -3.87 9.58
C ARG A 63 -14.68 -2.60 10.31
N LEU A 64 -14.92 -1.53 9.55
CA LEU A 64 -15.51 -0.28 10.01
C LEU A 64 -17.04 -0.35 9.96
N PHE A 65 -17.68 -0.07 11.09
CA PHE A 65 -19.13 0.12 11.23
C PHE A 65 -19.99 -0.95 10.53
N VAL A 66 -19.53 -2.20 10.54
CA VAL A 66 -20.20 -3.40 9.98
C VAL A 66 -20.26 -3.47 8.44
N LYS A 67 -20.02 -2.37 7.71
CA LYS A 67 -20.23 -2.32 6.25
C LYS A 67 -18.97 -2.20 5.40
N THR A 68 -17.88 -1.68 5.96
CA THR A 68 -16.69 -1.35 5.15
C THR A 68 -15.49 -2.10 5.68
N ASP A 69 -14.90 -2.95 4.86
CA ASP A 69 -13.60 -3.54 5.18
C ASP A 69 -12.50 -2.52 4.84
N ALA A 70 -11.76 -2.10 5.86
CA ALA A 70 -10.68 -1.13 5.77
C ALA A 70 -9.33 -1.78 6.05
N CYS A 71 -8.27 -1.09 5.68
CA CYS A 71 -6.90 -1.51 5.88
C CYS A 71 -6.07 -0.35 6.42
N ILE A 72 -5.36 -0.60 7.53
CA ILE A 72 -4.33 0.29 8.06
C ILE A 72 -2.97 -0.20 7.62
N TYR A 73 -2.14 0.73 7.14
CA TYR A 73 -0.73 0.54 6.84
C TYR A 73 0.09 1.41 7.79
N LEU A 74 1.08 0.80 8.45
CA LEU A 74 2.18 1.50 9.12
C LEU A 74 3.40 1.43 8.22
N LEU A 75 3.83 2.58 7.71
CA LEU A 75 4.99 2.70 6.85
C LEU A 75 6.10 3.45 7.56
N ARG A 76 7.34 2.97 7.44
CA ARG A 76 8.55 3.66 7.87
C ARG A 76 9.33 4.17 6.66
N ARG A 77 9.72 5.44 6.72
CA ARG A 77 10.56 6.08 5.72
C ARG A 77 11.98 5.52 5.80
N THR A 78 12.50 5.00 4.69
CA THR A 78 13.89 4.52 4.60
C THR A 78 14.87 5.69 4.40
N ALA A 79 16.17 5.39 4.25
CA ALA A 79 17.18 6.37 3.88
C ALA A 79 17.29 6.61 2.36
N ALA A 80 16.52 5.89 1.53
CA ALA A 80 16.56 6.07 0.07
C ALA A 80 16.12 7.49 -0.32
N PRO A 81 16.58 8.07 -1.43
CA PRO A 81 16.10 9.36 -1.91
C PRO A 81 14.58 9.34 -2.14
N PRO A 82 13.84 10.45 -1.89
CA PRO A 82 12.41 10.51 -2.20
C PRO A 82 12.13 10.24 -3.68
N ALA A 83 11.12 9.43 -3.96
CA ALA A 83 10.68 9.17 -5.32
C ALA A 83 10.09 10.44 -5.95
N ARG A 84 10.38 10.69 -7.24
CA ARG A 84 9.69 11.75 -7.97
C ARG A 84 8.25 11.33 -8.25
N HIS A 85 7.33 12.29 -8.26
CA HIS A 85 5.91 12.05 -8.48
C HIS A 85 5.64 11.24 -9.77
N ALA A 86 6.21 11.67 -10.91
CA ALA A 86 5.98 11.00 -12.20
C ALA A 86 6.48 9.55 -12.18
N GLU A 87 7.67 9.30 -11.62
CA GLU A 87 8.25 7.96 -11.50
C GLU A 87 7.42 7.06 -10.58
N ALA A 88 6.92 7.60 -9.47
CA ALA A 88 6.07 6.88 -8.54
C ALA A 88 4.75 6.44 -9.20
N VAL A 89 4.09 7.34 -9.93
CA VAL A 89 2.82 7.05 -10.62
C VAL A 89 3.01 6.02 -11.73
N GLU A 90 4.00 6.21 -12.61
CA GLU A 90 4.25 5.27 -13.71
C GLU A 90 4.69 3.89 -13.20
N GLY A 91 5.63 3.85 -12.24
CA GLY A 91 6.08 2.59 -11.63
C GLY A 91 4.93 1.81 -10.97
N THR A 92 4.02 2.53 -10.32
CA THR A 92 2.82 1.93 -9.73
C THR A 92 1.86 1.41 -10.79
N ARG A 93 1.66 2.14 -11.89
CA ARG A 93 0.79 1.71 -12.99
C ARG A 93 1.31 0.43 -13.64
N THR A 94 2.61 0.33 -13.89
CA THR A 94 3.26 -0.87 -14.41
C THR A 94 3.09 -2.05 -13.45
N ALA A 95 3.42 -1.87 -12.16
CA ALA A 95 3.27 -2.92 -11.16
C ALA A 95 1.80 -3.37 -11.00
N LEU A 96 0.85 -2.44 -11.10
CA LEU A 96 -0.58 -2.74 -11.03
C LEU A 96 -1.06 -3.54 -12.25
N ALA A 97 -0.58 -3.19 -13.45
CA ALA A 97 -0.88 -3.94 -14.67
C ALA A 97 -0.33 -5.37 -14.58
N GLU A 98 0.90 -5.54 -14.06
CA GLU A 98 1.51 -6.85 -13.82
C GLU A 98 0.72 -7.68 -12.79
N LEU A 99 0.34 -7.06 -11.66
CA LEU A 99 -0.49 -7.69 -10.63
C LEU A 99 -1.83 -8.18 -11.18
N ARG A 100 -2.47 -7.39 -12.04
CA ARG A 100 -3.74 -7.75 -12.69
C ARG A 100 -3.56 -8.83 -13.76
N ALA A 101 -2.46 -8.80 -14.51
CA ALA A 101 -2.12 -9.80 -15.52
C ALA A 101 -1.76 -11.17 -14.91
N ALA A 102 -1.16 -11.19 -13.72
CA ALA A 102 -0.82 -12.42 -12.99
C ALA A 102 -2.05 -13.21 -12.50
N GLY A 103 -3.25 -12.62 -12.57
CA GLY A 103 -4.49 -13.25 -12.11
C GLY A 103 -4.59 -13.33 -10.58
N PRO A 104 -5.72 -13.81 -10.04
CA PRO A 104 -5.89 -13.93 -8.60
C PRO A 104 -4.92 -14.98 -8.04
N ALA A 105 -4.09 -14.56 -7.08
CA ALA A 105 -3.26 -15.49 -6.33
C ALA A 105 -4.13 -16.60 -5.71
N PRO A 106 -3.66 -17.88 -5.72
CA PRO A 106 -4.41 -18.97 -5.13
C PRO A 106 -4.72 -18.63 -3.66
N ARG A 107 -6.00 -18.69 -3.29
CA ARG A 107 -6.44 -18.42 -1.92
C ARG A 107 -5.70 -19.38 -0.99
N ALA A 108 -4.80 -18.86 -0.16
CA ALA A 108 -4.17 -19.64 0.89
C ALA A 108 -5.26 -20.19 1.81
N ARG A 109 -5.54 -21.51 1.70
CA ARG A 109 -6.26 -22.28 2.73
C ARG A 109 -5.34 -22.35 3.94
N GLY A 110 -5.45 -21.40 4.85
CA GLY A 110 -4.67 -21.37 6.07
C GLY A 110 -5.47 -20.75 7.19
N GLY A 111 -6.32 -21.55 7.84
CA GLY A 111 -6.88 -21.18 9.13
C GLY A 111 -5.74 -20.98 10.13
N TYR A 112 -5.67 -19.80 10.73
CA TYR A 112 -4.78 -19.54 11.85
C TYR A 112 -5.19 -20.48 13.00
N ARG A 113 -4.38 -21.50 13.30
CA ARG A 113 -4.44 -22.21 14.59
C ARG A 113 -3.63 -21.43 15.61
N PHE A 114 -4.32 -21.01 16.67
CA PHE A 114 -3.68 -20.49 17.88
C PHE A 114 -2.91 -21.64 18.54
N ALA A 115 -1.60 -21.53 18.67
CA ALA A 115 -0.84 -22.36 19.60
C ALA A 115 -0.89 -21.66 20.97
N GLY A 116 -1.87 -22.06 21.80
CA GLY A 116 -1.84 -21.74 23.22
C GLY A 116 -0.80 -22.62 23.90
N SER A 117 0.20 -22.00 24.53
CA SER A 117 1.08 -22.70 25.47
C SER A 117 0.35 -22.88 26.80
N ALA A 118 0.27 -24.13 27.24
CA ALA A 118 0.19 -24.50 28.65
C ALA A 118 1.57 -25.02 29.07
#